data_AF-X1GJS7-F1
#
_entry.id   AF-X1GJS7-F1
#
_cell.length_a   1.000
_cell.length_b   1.000
_cell.length_c   1.000
_cell.angle_alpha   90.00
_cell.angle_beta   90.00
_cell.angle_gamma   90.00
#
_symmetry.space_group_name_H-M   'P 1'
#
loop_
_entity.id
_entity.type
_entity.pdbx_description
1 polymer ?
#
loop_
_entity_poly.entity_id
_entity_poly.type
_entity_poly.pdbx_seq_one_letter_code
_entity_poly.pdbx_strand_id
1 'polypeptide(L)'
;MGDLFHEDVPFTYIDTVFKVMSGANWHTFQVLTKRPERMLKWTRQTLVLNEHGYLPNVWLGITTEDQHTYNERIEIFHKIG
;
A
#
# COMPACT_ATOMS: atom_id res chain seq x y z
N MET A 1 5.62 14.90 -6.62
CA MET A 1 4.71 13.73 -6.59
C MET A 1 4.64 13.26 -5.14
N GLY A 2 3.44 13.22 -4.56
CA GLY A 2 3.24 12.82 -3.17
C GLY A 2 3.13 11.29 -3.04
N ASP A 3 3.69 10.74 -1.97
CA ASP A 3 3.56 9.33 -1.61
C ASP A 3 2.22 9.14 -0.88
N LEU A 4 1.40 8.17 -1.30
CA LEU A 4 0.11 7.90 -0.65
C LEU A 4 0.27 7.53 0.83
N PHE A 5 1.40 6.92 1.18
CA PHE A 5 1.76 6.57 2.55
C PHE A 5 2.67 7.62 3.21
N HIS A 6 2.62 8.89 2.79
CA HIS A 6 3.26 9.97 3.54
C HIS A 6 2.71 10.07 4.97
N GLU A 7 3.52 10.56 5.92
CA GLU A 7 3.10 10.64 7.32
C GLU A 7 1.94 11.60 7.57
N ASP A 8 1.87 12.66 6.77
CA ASP A 8 0.80 13.66 6.76
C ASP A 8 -0.50 13.16 6.09
N VAL A 9 -0.48 12.00 5.42
CA VAL A 9 -1.68 11.42 4.82
C VAL A 9 -2.34 10.48 5.83
N PRO A 10 -3.54 10.81 6.36
CA PRO A 10 -4.20 9.98 7.36
C PRO A 10 -4.63 8.63 6.79
N PHE A 11 -4.60 7.56 7.61
CA PHE A 11 -5.04 6.23 7.16
C PHE A 11 -6.49 6.18 6.67
N THR A 12 -7.38 6.99 7.25
CA THR A 12 -8.77 7.12 6.80
C THR A 12 -8.88 7.64 5.36
N TYR A 13 -7.94 8.49 4.93
CA TYR A 13 -7.88 8.93 3.54
C TYR A 13 -7.39 7.79 2.63
N ILE A 14 -6.37 7.04 3.07
CA ILE A 14 -5.90 5.86 2.33
C ILE A 14 -7.03 4.83 2.17
N ASP A 15 -7.80 4.57 3.23
CA ASP A 15 -8.98 3.69 3.16
C ASP A 15 -9.99 4.15 2.10
N THR A 16 -10.24 5.47 2.04
CA THR A 16 -11.16 6.06 1.05
C THR A 16 -10.65 5.83 -0.38
N VAL A 17 -9.35 6.01 -0.61
CA VAL A 17 -8.72 5.76 -1.92
C VAL A 17 -8.85 4.29 -2.31
N PHE A 18 -8.52 3.36 -1.40
CA PHE A 18 -8.59 1.93 -1.67
C PHE A 18 -10.03 1.43 -1.86
N LYS A 19 -11.02 2.05 -1.19
CA LYS A 19 -12.44 1.77 -1.42
C LYS A 19 -12.91 2.18 -2.82
N VAL A 20 -12.37 3.27 -3.37
CA VAL A 20 -12.64 3.63 -4.77
C VAL A 20 -11.98 2.63 -5.71
N MET A 21 -10.73 2.26 -5.44
CA MET A 21 -10.01 1.27 -6.26
C MET A 21 -10.70 -0.10 -6.27
N SER A 22 -11.25 -0.56 -5.13
CA SER A 22 -11.96 -1.84 -5.06
C SER A 22 -13.23 -1.89 -5.94
N GLY A 23 -13.91 -0.75 -6.11
CA GLY A 23 -15.08 -0.64 -6.98
C GLY A 23 -14.74 -0.48 -8.47
N ALA A 24 -13.53 -0.03 -8.80
CA ALA A 24 -13.08 0.24 -10.15
C ALA A 24 -12.51 -1.02 -10.85
N ASN A 25 -13.36 -2.04 -11.01
CA ASN A 25 -12.99 -3.34 -11.58
C ASN A 25 -12.48 -3.30 -13.05
N TRP A 26 -12.62 -2.16 -13.72
CA TRP A 26 -12.14 -1.91 -15.08
C TRP A 26 -10.69 -1.37 -15.14
N HIS A 27 -10.06 -1.12 -13.98
CA HIS A 27 -8.65 -0.71 -13.89
C HIS A 27 -7.86 -1.64 -12.98
N THR A 28 -6.59 -1.87 -13.34
CA THR A 28 -5.57 -2.39 -12.43
C THR A 28 -4.73 -1.23 -11.90
N PHE A 29 -4.59 -1.13 -10.58
CA PHE A 29 -3.82 -0.10 -9.90
C PHE A 29 -2.50 -0.68 -9.40
N GLN A 30 -1.40 0.01 -9.67
CA GLN A 30 -0.11 -0.25 -9.03
C GLN A 30 0.16 0.86 -8.02
N VAL A 31 0.17 0.50 -6.73
CA VAL A 31 0.43 1.44 -5.63
C VAL A 31 1.83 1.18 -5.11
N LEU A 32 2.74 2.12 -5.36
CA LEU A 32 4.13 2.04 -4.94
C LEU A 32 4.42 3.09 -3.86
N THR A 33 5.20 2.70 -2.85
CA THR A 33 5.61 3.61 -1.77
C THR A 33 7.08 3.44 -1.39
N LYS A 34 7.69 4.51 -0.86
CA LYS A 34 9.00 4.44 -0.21
C LYS A 34 8.91 4.16 1.30
N ARG A 35 7.69 4.04 1.85
CA ARG A 35 7.38 3.96 3.29
C ARG A 35 6.71 2.62 3.64
N PRO A 36 7.42 1.49 3.48
CA PRO A 36 6.82 0.17 3.68
C PRO A 36 6.33 -0.07 5.11
N GLU A 37 6.92 0.54 6.14
CA GLU A 37 6.46 0.41 7.52
C GLU A 37 5.05 0.96 7.69
N ARG A 38 4.77 2.09 7.03
CA ARG A 38 3.45 2.74 7.11
C ARG A 38 2.42 1.95 6.32
N MET A 39 2.79 1.40 5.16
CA MET A 39 1.94 0.47 4.40
C MET A 39 1.63 -0.78 5.20
N LEU A 40 2.63 -1.41 5.83
CA LEU A 40 2.44 -2.57 6.71
C LEU A 40 1.53 -2.26 7.90
N LYS A 41 1.70 -1.09 8.52
CA LYS A 41 0.81 -0.66 9.61
C LYS A 41 -0.62 -0.50 9.11
N TRP A 42 -0.81 0.11 7.94
CA TRP A 42 -2.11 0.26 7.31
C TRP A 42 -2.76 -1.09 6.95
N THR A 43 -2.04 -2.02 6.32
CA THR A 43 -2.62 -3.32 5.92
C THR A 43 -3.10 -4.13 7.12
N ARG A 44 -2.47 -3.99 8.29
CA ARG A 44 -2.88 -4.65 9.54
C ARG A 44 -4.13 -4.08 10.20
N GLN A 45 -4.57 -2.88 9.84
CA GLN A 45 -5.67 -2.18 10.51
C GLN A 45 -6.81 -1.79 9.57
N THR A 46 -6.57 -1.75 8.25
CA THR A 46 -7.56 -1.29 7.27
C THR A 46 -8.75 -2.23 7.20
N LEU A 47 -9.95 -1.64 7.25
CA LEU A 47 -11.19 -2.38 7.05
C LEU A 47 -11.32 -2.93 5.62
N VAL A 48 -10.74 -2.26 4.63
CA VAL A 48 -10.87 -2.66 3.22
C VAL A 48 -10.30 -4.06 2.99
N LEU A 49 -9.11 -4.35 3.53
CA LEU A 49 -8.51 -5.68 3.42
C LEU A 49 -9.11 -6.67 4.42
N ASN A 50 -9.56 -6.23 5.59
CA ASN A 50 -10.26 -7.11 6.53
C ASN A 50 -11.60 -7.63 5.97
N GLU A 51 -12.31 -6.82 5.18
CA GLU A 51 -13.59 -7.19 4.55
C GLU A 51 -13.39 -8.04 3.29
N HIS A 52 -12.36 -7.76 2.49
CA HIS A 52 -12.16 -8.38 1.17
C HIS A 52 -11.04 -9.44 1.11
N GLY A 53 -10.16 -9.51 2.11
CA GLY A 53 -8.94 -10.32 2.11
C GLY A 53 -7.87 -9.76 1.17
N TYR A 54 -8.14 -9.75 -0.13
CA TYR A 54 -7.28 -9.17 -1.17
C TYR A 54 -8.12 -8.44 -2.23
N LEU A 55 -7.53 -7.42 -2.85
CA LEU A 55 -8.15 -6.72 -3.98
C LEU A 55 -7.52 -7.20 -5.29
N PRO A 56 -8.24 -7.94 -6.16
CA PRO A 56 -7.65 -8.56 -7.35
C PRO A 56 -7.09 -7.54 -8.36
N ASN A 57 -7.56 -6.30 -8.30
CA ASN A 57 -7.19 -5.22 -9.21
C ASN A 57 -6.23 -4.19 -8.57
N VAL A 58 -5.69 -4.44 -7.37
CA VAL A 58 -4.75 -3.53 -6.71
C VAL A 58 -3.47 -4.27 -6.33
N TRP A 59 -2.34 -3.80 -6.84
CA TRP A 59 -1.03 -4.35 -6.55
C TRP A 59 -0.25 -3.41 -5.64
N LEU A 60 0.15 -3.91 -4.48
CA LEU A 60 0.99 -3.19 -3.54
C LEU A 60 2.47 -3.48 -3.85
N GLY A 61 3.29 -2.44 -3.86
CA GLY A 61 4.73 -2.58 -4.06
C GLY A 61 5.52 -1.51 -3.33
N ILE A 62 6.82 -1.72 -3.28
CA ILE A 62 7.79 -0.77 -2.76
C ILE A 62 8.63 -0.21 -3.90
N THR A 63 8.98 1.07 -3.83
CA THR A 63 10.01 1.63 -4.70
C THR A 63 11.35 1.52 -4.00
N THR A 64 12.40 1.14 -4.73
CA THR A 64 13.79 1.09 -4.27
C THR A 64 14.63 1.86 -5.28
N GLU A 65 15.51 2.72 -4.79
CA GLU A 65 16.30 3.62 -5.66
C GLU A 65 17.71 3.05 -5.91
N ASP A 66 18.15 2.15 -5.04
CA ASP A 66 19.44 1.48 -5.07
C ASP A 66 19.38 0.16 -4.26
N GLN A 67 20.51 -0.56 -4.21
CA GLN A 67 20.61 -1.81 -3.46
C GLN A 67 20.48 -1.60 -1.94
N HIS A 68 20.91 -0.45 -1.43
CA HIS A 68 20.85 -0.14 -0.01
C HIS A 68 19.39 -0.01 0.46
N THR A 69 18.60 0.84 -0.20
CA THR A 69 17.17 1.01 0.04
C THR A 69 16.37 -0.25 -0.25
N TYR A 70 16.80 -1.11 -1.19
CA TYR A 70 16.21 -2.44 -1.37
C TYR A 70 16.39 -3.31 -0.12
N ASN A 71 17.62 -3.43 0.39
CA ASN A 71 17.93 -4.26 1.55
C ASN A 71 17.17 -3.80 2.81
N GLU A 72 16.95 -2.50 2.97
CA GLU A 72 16.15 -1.95 4.08
C GLU A 72 14.66 -2.30 3.98
N ARG A 73 14.11 -2.30 2.76
CA ARG A 73 12.65 -2.35 2.53
C ARG A 73 12.12 -3.75 2.27
N ILE A 74 12.94 -4.65 1.71
CA ILE A 74 12.49 -6.00 1.28
C ILE A 74 11.94 -6.83 2.43
N GLU A 75 12.60 -6.81 3.59
CA GLU A 75 12.17 -7.54 4.79
C GLU A 75 10.84 -7.05 5.36
N ILE A 76 10.51 -5.77 5.13
CA ILE A 76 9.24 -5.19 5.53
C ILE A 76 8.17 -5.57 4.52
N PHE A 77 8.48 -5.51 3.22
CA PHE A 77 7.56 -5.85 2.15
C PHE A 77 7.07 -7.30 2.25
N HIS A 78 7.96 -8.25 2.57
CA HIS A 78 7.58 -9.66 2.83
C HIS A 78 6.57 -9.85 3.97
N LYS A 79 6.33 -8.84 4.81
CA LYS A 79 5.35 -8.91 5.93
C LYS A 79 3.99 -8.32 5.56
N ILE A 80 3.85 -7.68 4.39
CA ILE A 80 2.65 -6.94 3.99
C ILE A 80 1.57 -7.88 3.44
N GLY A 81 1.96 -9.08 3.01
CA GLY A 81 1.11 -10.19 2.57
C GLY A 81 1.98 -11.36 2.15
#